data_AF-A0A4Q3DTC2-F1
#
_entry.id   AF-A0A4Q3DTC2-F1
#
_cell.length_a   1.000
_cell.length_b   1.000
_cell.length_c   1.000
_cell.angle_alpha   90.00
_cell.angle_beta   90.00
_cell.angle_gamma   90.00
#
_symmetry.space_group_name_H-M   'P 1'
#
loop_
_entity.id
_entity.type
_entity.pdbx_description
1 polymer ?
#
loop_
_entity_poly.entity_id
_entity_poly.type
_entity_poly.pdbx_seq_one_letter_code
_entity_poly.pdbx_strand_id
1 'polypeptide(L)'
;MSNQNYLAAEASLYLGTNWQSAAAQGPRSFRTAARALRFAIEEAAPVSLRGAQLHVGSRIFGRDEMLSLYRSRHYPLARKNTVPATR
;
A
#
# COMPACT_ATOMS: atom_id res chain seq x y z
N MET A 1 6.99 -17.44 -6.38
CA MET A 1 6.33 -16.84 -5.19
C MET A 1 5.07 -16.13 -5.65
N SER A 2 3.89 -16.65 -5.31
CA SER A 2 2.60 -16.13 -5.79
C SER A 2 2.27 -14.78 -5.12
N ASN A 3 1.68 -13.84 -5.88
CA ASN A 3 1.32 -12.50 -5.40
C ASN A 3 0.47 -12.49 -4.12
N GLN A 4 -0.26 -13.57 -3.83
CA GLN A 4 -1.03 -13.74 -2.59
C GLN A 4 -0.18 -13.84 -1.32
N ASN A 5 1.03 -14.42 -1.39
CA ASN A 5 1.84 -14.61 -0.18
C ASN A 5 2.38 -13.28 0.37
N TYR A 6 2.67 -12.32 -0.52
CA TYR A 6 3.13 -11.00 -0.12
C TYR A 6 2.08 -10.23 0.68
N LEU A 7 0.78 -10.43 0.42
CA LEU A 7 -0.30 -9.71 1.10
C LEU A 7 -0.44 -10.09 2.58
N ALA A 8 -0.07 -11.32 2.94
CA ALA A 8 -0.08 -11.82 4.30
C ALA A 8 1.24 -11.60 5.05
N ALA A 9 2.32 -11.26 4.35
CA ALA A 9 3.63 -11.03 4.95
C ALA A 9 3.74 -9.64 5.59
N GLU A 10 4.65 -9.49 6.56
CA GLU A 10 4.99 -8.20 7.15
C GLU A 10 5.51 -7.22 6.11
N ALA A 11 5.14 -5.96 6.27
CA ALA A 11 5.48 -4.92 5.31
C ALA A 11 5.84 -3.61 5.98
N SER A 12 6.83 -2.93 5.42
CA SER A 12 7.25 -1.59 5.81
C SER A 12 6.78 -0.60 4.76
N LEU A 13 5.93 0.34 5.16
CA LEU A 13 5.37 1.35 4.29
C LEU A 13 6.04 2.69 4.55
N TYR A 14 6.61 3.28 3.52
CA TYR A 14 7.12 4.64 3.53
C TYR A 14 6.05 5.53 2.90
N LEU A 15 5.60 6.56 3.63
CA LEU A 15 4.62 7.53 3.16
C LEU A 15 5.25 8.91 3.13
N GLY A 16 5.01 9.68 2.06
CA GLY A 16 5.54 11.02 1.96
C GLY A 16 5.26 11.63 0.60
N THR A 17 5.18 12.96 0.56
CA THR A 17 4.90 13.67 -0.69
C THR A 17 5.99 13.42 -1.75
N ASN A 18 7.21 13.16 -1.30
CA ASN A 18 8.34 12.69 -2.08
C ASN A 18 9.13 11.64 -1.27
N TRP A 19 10.11 10.99 -1.91
CA TRP A 19 10.94 9.98 -1.26
C TRP A 19 11.74 10.53 -0.06
N GLN A 20 12.21 11.79 -0.13
CA GLN A 20 12.97 12.42 0.95
C GLN A 20 12.13 12.58 2.22
N SER A 21 10.88 13.07 2.08
CA SER A 21 9.92 13.16 3.19
C SER A 21 9.53 11.79 3.69
N ALA A 22 9.38 10.80 2.80
CA ALA A 22 9.04 9.44 3.19
C ALA A 22 10.19 8.76 3.97
N ALA A 23 11.43 8.99 3.56
CA ALA A 23 12.61 8.54 4.29
C ALA A 23 12.78 9.27 5.62
N ALA A 24 12.49 10.58 5.68
CA ALA A 24 12.54 11.37 6.89
C ALA A 24 11.47 10.99 7.93
N GLN A 25 10.25 10.63 7.48
CA GLN A 25 9.22 10.06 8.36
C GLN A 25 9.55 8.62 8.79
N GLY A 26 10.35 7.92 7.99
CA GLY A 26 10.76 6.56 8.25
C GLY A 26 9.71 5.51 7.85
N PRO A 27 10.10 4.22 7.90
CA PRO A 27 9.18 3.14 7.60
C PRO A 27 8.14 2.99 8.69
N ARG A 28 6.88 2.80 8.27
CA ARG A 28 5.81 2.34 9.14
C ARG A 28 5.63 0.84 8.94
N SER A 29 6.01 0.05 9.94
CA SER A 29 5.85 -1.41 9.91
C SER A 29 4.39 -1.80 10.15
N PHE A 30 3.88 -2.71 9.32
CA PHE A 30 2.56 -3.29 9.42
C PHE A 30 2.68 -4.81 9.49
N ARG A 31 1.80 -5.43 10.29
CA ARG A 31 1.71 -6.89 10.42
C ARG A 31 1.48 -7.61 9.08
N THR A 32 0.87 -6.94 8.11
CA THR A 32 0.54 -7.51 6.79
C THR A 32 0.62 -6.44 5.71
N ALA A 33 1.14 -6.76 4.54
CA ALA A 33 1.17 -5.86 3.39
C ALA A 33 -0.23 -5.43 2.94
N ALA A 34 -1.24 -6.29 3.11
CA ALA A 34 -2.62 -5.92 2.82
C ALA A 34 -3.07 -4.70 3.66
N ARG A 35 -2.81 -4.70 4.98
CA ARG A 35 -3.11 -3.55 5.85
C ARG A 35 -2.34 -2.30 5.44
N ALA A 36 -1.07 -2.45 5.10
CA ALA A 36 -0.24 -1.34 4.65
C ALA A 36 -0.79 -0.70 3.37
N LEU A 37 -1.19 -1.51 2.39
CA LEU A 37 -1.82 -1.05 1.15
C LEU A 37 -3.12 -0.28 1.43
N ARG A 38 -3.98 -0.82 2.30
CA ARG A 38 -5.23 -0.16 2.69
C ARG A 38 -4.95 1.21 3.29
N PHE A 39 -4.01 1.27 4.24
CA PHE A 39 -3.65 2.51 4.89
C PHE A 39 -3.06 3.51 3.90
N ALA A 40 -2.19 3.07 2.99
CA ALA A 40 -1.61 3.93 1.96
C ALA A 40 -2.66 4.50 0.99
N ILE A 41 -3.68 3.72 0.64
CA ILE A 41 -4.65 4.10 -0.40
C ILE A 41 -5.88 4.79 0.16
N GLU A 42 -6.38 4.35 1.32
CA GLU A 42 -7.60 4.88 1.93
C GLU A 42 -7.34 5.98 2.96
N GLU A 43 -6.24 5.88 3.73
CA GLU A 43 -5.99 6.77 4.87
C GLU A 43 -4.89 7.81 4.58
N ALA A 44 -3.95 7.51 3.68
CA ALA A 44 -2.93 8.49 3.30
C ALA A 44 -3.48 9.53 2.32
N ALA A 45 -3.06 10.78 2.50
CA ALA A 45 -3.41 11.84 1.57
C ALA A 45 -2.90 11.51 0.15
N PRO A 46 -3.62 11.87 -0.93
CA PRO A 46 -3.22 11.58 -2.31
C PRO A 46 -1.80 12.06 -2.66
N VAL A 47 -1.37 13.15 -2.03
CA VAL A 47 -0.04 13.71 -2.16
C VAL A 47 1.04 12.80 -1.55
N SER A 48 0.77 12.17 -0.41
CA SER A 48 1.69 11.27 0.30
C SER A 48 1.85 9.92 -0.39
N LEU A 49 0.92 9.55 -1.29
CA LEU A 49 1.04 8.34 -2.09
C LEU A 49 2.03 8.51 -3.26
N ARG A 50 2.34 9.75 -3.69
CA ARG A 50 3.24 10.00 -4.83
C ARG A 50 4.66 9.51 -4.57
N GLY A 51 5.18 9.73 -3.35
CA GLY A 51 6.50 9.25 -2.93
C GLY A 51 6.46 7.93 -2.16
N ALA A 52 5.29 7.27 -2.09
CA ALA A 52 5.13 6.09 -1.26
C ALA A 52 5.79 4.85 -1.85
N GLN A 53 6.41 4.07 -0.98
CA GLN A 53 6.94 2.75 -1.31
C GLN A 53 6.54 1.74 -0.24
N LEU A 54 6.13 0.56 -0.67
CA LEU A 54 5.82 -0.56 0.19
C LEU A 54 6.88 -1.64 0.05
N HIS A 55 7.55 -1.96 1.13
CA HIS A 55 8.60 -2.97 1.17
C HIS A 55 8.04 -4.21 1.87
N VAL A 56 8.04 -5.36 1.18
CA VAL A 56 7.55 -6.64 1.70
C VAL A 56 8.69 -7.65 1.57
N GLY A 57 9.40 -7.90 2.67
CA GLY A 57 10.62 -8.70 2.66
C GLY A 57 11.66 -8.10 1.70
N SER A 58 11.98 -8.82 0.63
CA SER A 58 12.94 -8.39 -0.40
C SER A 58 12.31 -7.64 -1.58
N ARG A 59 10.99 -7.48 -1.61
CA ARG A 59 10.28 -6.87 -2.75
C ARG A 59 9.80 -5.47 -2.40
N ILE A 60 10.06 -4.54 -3.30
CA ILE A 60 9.63 -3.16 -3.18
C ILE A 60 8.53 -2.92 -4.22
N PHE A 61 7.41 -2.39 -3.77
CA PHE A 61 6.28 -2.01 -4.60
C PHE A 61 6.16 -0.49 -4.59
N GLY A 62 6.21 0.11 -5.77
CA GLY A 62 5.90 1.53 -5.96
C GLY A 62 4.39 1.78 -5.99
N ARG A 63 4.01 3.05 -6.09
CA ARG A 63 2.60 3.49 -6.18
C ARG A 63 1.75 2.67 -7.15
N ASP A 64 2.19 2.49 -8.40
CA ASP A 64 1.36 1.83 -9.41
C ASP A 64 1.20 0.33 -9.14
N GLU A 65 2.25 -0.33 -8.63
CA GLU A 65 2.14 -1.73 -8.19
C GLU A 65 1.24 -1.87 -6.96
N MET A 66 1.34 -0.96 -5.98
CA MET A 66 0.47 -0.93 -4.82
C MET A 66 -1.01 -0.78 -5.23
N LEU A 67 -1.30 0.13 -6.16
CA LEU A 67 -2.65 0.31 -6.71
C LEU A 67 -3.13 -0.93 -7.46
N SER A 68 -2.25 -1.58 -8.24
CA SER A 68 -2.55 -2.83 -8.94
C SER A 68 -2.87 -3.98 -7.97
N LEU A 69 -2.05 -4.14 -6.92
CA LEU A 69 -2.26 -5.14 -5.86
C LEU A 69 -3.55 -4.90 -5.08
N TYR A 70 -3.84 -3.64 -4.75
CA TYR A 70 -5.09 -3.27 -4.07
C TYR A 70 -6.32 -3.52 -4.94
N ARG A 71 -6.24 -3.21 -6.24
CA ARG A 71 -7.31 -3.46 -7.23
C ARG A 71 -7.45 -4.94 -7.61
N SER A 72 -6.42 -5.75 -7.36
CA SER A 72 -6.45 -7.19 -7.64
C SER A 72 -7.54 -7.92 -6.84
N ARG A 73 -8.19 -8.90 -7.49
CA ARG A 73 -9.24 -9.73 -6.88
C ARG A 73 -8.72 -10.61 -5.74
N HIS A 74 -7.40 -10.80 -5.67
CA HIS A 74 -6.72 -11.59 -4.65
C HIS A 74 -6.44 -10.83 -3.35
N TYR A 75 -6.89 -9.57 -3.25
CA TYR A 75 -6.69 -8.76 -2.07
C TYR A 75 -7.57 -9.25 -0.90
N PRO A 76 -6.98 -9.69 0.24
CA PRO A 76 -7.71 -10.44 1.27
C PRO A 76 -8.55 -9.57 2.20
N LEU A 77 -8.39 -8.24 2.18
CA LEU A 77 -9.15 -7.34 3.06
C LEU A 77 -10.33 -6.72 2.32
N ALA A 78 -11.43 -6.52 3.04
CA ALA A 78 -12.56 -5.75 2.53
C ALA A 78 -12.12 -4.30 2.24
N ARG A 79 -12.29 -3.88 0.99
CA ARG A 79 -12.07 -2.49 0.55
C ARG A 79 -13.17 -1.63 1.19
N LYS A 80 -12.81 -0.49 1.77
CA LYS A 80 -13.77 0.45 2.38
C LYS A 80 -14.50 1.15 1.23
N ASN A 81 -15.55 0.49 0.72
CA ASN A 81 -16.51 0.95 -0.29
C ASN A 81 -15.98 2.06 -1.23
N THR A 82 -15.47 1.69 -2.41
CA THR A 82 -15.88 2.44 -3.59
C THR A 82 -17.34 2.08 -3.82
N VAL A 83 -18.24 2.80 -3.15
CA VAL A 83 -19.63 2.88 -3.57
C VAL A 83 -19.61 3.12 -5.07
N PRO A 84 -20.26 2.29 -5.91
CA PRO A 84 -20.46 2.69 -7.28
C PRO A 84 -21.26 3.99 -7.21
N ALA A 85 -20.69 5.09 -7.72
CA ALA A 85 -21.50 6.22 -8.10
C ALA A 85 -22.35 5.75 -9.28
N THR A 86 -23.47 5.10 -8.96
CA THR A 86 -24.61 5.00 -9.85
C THR A 86 -25.07 6.42 -10.12
N ARG A 87 -24.76 6.95 -11.30
CA ARG A 87 -25.70 7.78 -12.05
C ARG A 87 -25.34 7.84 -13.52
#